data_AF-A0A351MRV3-F1
#
_entry.id   AF-A0A351MRV3-F1
#
_cell.length_a   1.000
_cell.length_b   1.000
_cell.length_c   1.000
_cell.angle_alpha   90.00
_cell.angle_beta   90.00
_cell.angle_gamma   90.00
#
_symmetry.space_group_name_H-M   'P 1'
#
loop_
_entity.id
_entity.type
_entity.pdbx_description
1 polymer ?
#
loop_
_entity_poly.entity_id
_entity_poly.type
_entity_poly.pdbx_seq_one_letter_code
_entity_poly.pdbx_strand_id
1 'polypeptide(L)'
;PSTPCISLLYGLRQKLTEIEAEGAENRFARHLRLNEAVRTWGFQKGFELLPKREFGTRGLNCFQNTRNVDLEKLNATLKARHSLIIDGGYG
;
A
#
# COMPACT_ATOMS: atom_id res chain seq x y z
N PRO A 1 27.21 -2.33 -25.97
CA PRO A 1 26.92 -3.43 -25.02
C PRO A 1 26.91 -2.89 -23.57
N SER A 2 25.83 -3.10 -22.82
CA SER A 2 25.76 -2.81 -21.38
C SER A 2 25.68 -4.10 -20.57
N THR A 3 26.27 -4.12 -19.38
CA THR A 3 26.12 -5.23 -18.43
C THR A 3 24.71 -5.15 -17.82
N PRO A 4 23.82 -6.13 -18.06
CA PRO A 4 22.47 -6.09 -17.51
C PRO A 4 22.46 -6.42 -16.02
N CYS A 5 21.44 -5.95 -15.30
CA CYS A 5 21.22 -6.28 -13.90
C CYS A 5 20.67 -7.71 -13.75
N ILE A 6 21.52 -8.72 -13.93
CA ILE A 6 21.15 -10.14 -13.97
C ILE A 6 20.27 -10.53 -12.77
N SER A 7 20.64 -10.12 -11.55
CA SER A 7 19.87 -10.44 -10.34
C SER A 7 18.43 -9.91 -10.37
N LEU A 8 18.20 -8.71 -10.92
CA LEU A 8 16.86 -8.14 -11.06
C LEU A 8 16.04 -8.86 -12.12
N LEU A 9 16.67 -9.34 -13.19
CA LEU A 9 15.98 -10.12 -14.22
C LEU A 9 15.46 -11.45 -13.67
N TYR A 10 16.28 -12.16 -12.90
CA TYR A 10 15.84 -13.39 -12.22
C TYR A 10 14.73 -13.11 -11.19
N GLY A 11 14.85 -12.04 -10.40
CA GLY A 11 13.82 -11.62 -9.45
C GLY A 11 12.49 -11.27 -10.13
N LEU A 12 12.54 -10.51 -11.23
CA LEU A 12 11.37 -10.18 -12.03
C LEU A 12 10.70 -11.43 -12.59
N ARG A 13 11.48 -12.34 -13.21
CA ARG A 13 10.95 -13.60 -13.75
C ARG A 13 10.19 -14.40 -12.69
N GLN A 14 10.79 -14.54 -11.49
CA GLN A 14 10.13 -15.24 -10.39
C GLN A 14 8.81 -14.58 -9.98
N LYS A 15 8.78 -13.24 -9.89
CA LYS A 15 7.55 -12.52 -9.52
C LYS A 15 6.46 -12.62 -10.58
N LEU A 16 6.83 -12.65 -11.86
CA LEU A 16 5.88 -12.92 -12.94
C LEU A 16 5.28 -14.32 -12.83
N THR A 17 6.10 -15.34 -12.57
CA THR A 17 5.61 -16.72 -12.33
C THR A 17 4.65 -16.79 -11.15
N GLU A 18 4.91 -16.09 -10.05
CA GLU A 18 3.99 -16.01 -8.91
C GLU A 18 2.67 -15.30 -9.28
N ILE A 19 2.72 -14.22 -10.06
CA ILE A 19 1.54 -13.49 -10.54
C ILE A 19 0.68 -14.38 -11.45
N GLU A 20 1.32 -15.12 -12.36
CA GLU A 20 0.66 -16.04 -13.28
C GLU A 20 -0.01 -17.20 -12.52
N ALA A 21 0.69 -17.77 -11.53
CA ALA A 21 0.15 -18.84 -10.69
C ALA A 21 -1.03 -18.38 -9.82
N GLU A 22 -1.03 -17.14 -9.33
CA GLU A 22 -2.16 -16.53 -8.63
C GLU A 22 -3.34 -16.26 -9.59
N GLY A 23 -3.04 -15.79 -10.80
CA GLY A 23 -4.00 -15.30 -11.77
C GLY A 23 -4.33 -13.81 -11.56
N ALA A 24 -4.39 -13.05 -12.66
CA ALA A 24 -4.59 -11.60 -12.62
C ALA A 24 -5.91 -11.19 -11.93
N GLU A 25 -7.00 -11.90 -12.21
CA GLU A 25 -8.32 -11.64 -11.63
C GLU A 25 -8.33 -11.84 -10.12
N ASN A 26 -7.79 -12.96 -9.64
CA ASN A 26 -7.65 -13.25 -8.21
C ASN A 26 -6.77 -12.21 -7.52
N ARG A 27 -5.68 -11.79 -8.17
CA ARG A 27 -4.80 -10.74 -7.67
C ARG A 27 -5.56 -9.44 -7.51
N PHE A 28 -6.31 -9.00 -8.52
CA PHE A 28 -7.09 -7.76 -8.44
C PHE A 28 -8.21 -7.84 -7.38
N ALA A 29 -8.91 -8.96 -7.29
CA ALA A 29 -9.92 -9.20 -6.26
C ALA A 29 -9.33 -9.12 -4.84
N ARG A 30 -8.13 -9.69 -4.65
CA ARG A 30 -7.41 -9.60 -3.37
C ARG A 30 -7.00 -8.16 -3.07
N HIS A 31 -6.49 -7.40 -4.03
CA HIS A 31 -6.14 -5.99 -3.81
C HIS A 31 -7.37 -5.15 -3.44
N LEU A 32 -8.49 -5.36 -4.13
CA LEU A 32 -9.75 -4.68 -3.83
C LEU A 32 -10.21 -4.98 -2.40
N ARG A 33 -10.29 -6.26 -2.01
CA ARG A 33 -10.70 -6.67 -0.66
C ARG A 33 -9.81 -6.10 0.43
N LEU A 34 -8.49 -6.11 0.23
CA LEU A 34 -7.54 -5.54 1.19
C LEU A 34 -7.67 -4.01 1.27
N ASN A 35 -7.84 -3.34 0.14
CA ASN A 35 -8.06 -1.89 0.09
C ASN A 35 -9.33 -1.48 0.84
N GLU A 36 -10.43 -2.22 0.64
CA GLU A 36 -11.70 -1.99 1.32
C GLU A 36 -11.59 -2.21 2.83
N ALA A 37 -10.85 -3.22 3.28
CA ALA A 37 -10.61 -3.46 4.70
C ALA A 37 -9.87 -2.28 5.36
N VAL A 38 -8.81 -1.76 4.71
CA VAL A 38 -8.07 -0.60 5.20
C VAL A 38 -8.93 0.68 5.18
N ARG A 39 -9.72 0.90 4.12
CA ARG A 39 -10.66 2.03 4.04
C ARG A 39 -11.71 1.96 5.14
N THR A 40 -12.31 0.80 5.34
CA THR A 40 -13.32 0.56 6.37
C THR A 40 -12.76 0.88 7.76
N TRP A 41 -11.56 0.38 8.07
CA TRP A 41 -10.87 0.73 9.29
C TRP A 41 -10.62 2.25 9.43
N GLY A 42 -10.11 2.88 8.37
CA GLY A 42 -9.80 4.32 8.37
C GLY A 42 -11.04 5.17 8.66
N PHE A 43 -12.14 4.88 7.96
CA PHE A 43 -13.43 5.56 8.16
C PHE A 43 -14.00 5.33 9.56
N GLN A 44 -13.96 4.09 10.07
CA GLN A 44 -14.37 3.77 11.45
C GLN A 44 -13.53 4.50 12.50
N LYS A 45 -12.29 4.84 12.18
CA LYS A 45 -11.41 5.62 13.05
C LYS A 45 -11.55 7.13 12.87
N GLY A 46 -12.41 7.61 11.97
CA GLY A 46 -12.67 9.03 11.74
C GLY A 46 -11.66 9.72 10.81
N PHE A 47 -10.97 8.96 9.95
CA PHE A 47 -10.17 9.53 8.87
C PHE A 47 -10.99 9.65 7.59
N GLU A 48 -10.64 10.63 6.76
CA GLU A 48 -11.20 10.81 5.43
C GLU A 48 -10.13 10.53 4.36
N LEU A 49 -10.54 10.16 3.15
CA LEU A 49 -9.60 10.05 2.03
C LEU A 49 -9.25 11.46 1.54
N LEU A 50 -7.97 11.67 1.23
CA LEU A 50 -7.50 12.91 0.62
C LEU A 50 -8.09 13.14 -0.78
N PRO A 51 -8.07 12.17 -1.72
CA PRO A 51 -8.78 12.30 -2.98
C PRO A 51 -10.28 12.00 -2.81
N LYS A 52 -11.11 12.53 -3.72
CA LYS A 52 -12.48 12.03 -3.87
C LYS A 52 -12.45 10.53 -4.18
N ARG A 53 -13.43 9.79 -3.64
CA ARG A 53 -13.42 8.32 -3.61
C ARG A 53 -13.33 7.69 -4.99
N GLU A 54 -13.96 8.29 -5.99
CA GLU A 54 -13.96 7.85 -7.39
C GLU A 54 -12.59 7.96 -8.08
N PHE A 55 -11.71 8.84 -7.59
CA PHE A 55 -10.34 9.02 -8.09
C PHE A 55 -9.30 8.30 -7.22
N GLY A 56 -9.71 7.71 -6.10
CA GLY A 56 -8.81 7.00 -5.19
C GLY A 56 -8.39 5.63 -5.71
N THR A 57 -7.08 5.41 -5.83
CA THR A 57 -6.50 4.11 -6.25
C THR A 57 -6.92 2.94 -5.33
N ARG A 58 -6.97 1.74 -5.91
CA ARG A 58 -7.21 0.47 -5.20
C ARG A 58 -5.92 -0.17 -4.66
N GLY A 59 -4.75 0.38 -5.01
CA GLY A 59 -3.45 -0.11 -4.53
C GLY A 59 -2.89 0.63 -3.31
N LEU A 60 -3.44 1.80 -2.98
CA LEU A 60 -2.96 2.69 -1.91
C LEU A 60 -4.15 3.46 -1.32
N ASN A 61 -4.07 3.83 -0.04
CA ASN A 61 -5.05 4.71 0.59
C ASN A 61 -4.34 5.93 1.15
N CYS A 62 -4.53 7.08 0.50
CA CYS A 62 -4.07 8.37 1.00
C CYS A 62 -5.17 8.96 1.90
N PHE A 63 -5.00 8.83 3.22
CA PHE A 63 -5.89 9.46 4.18
C PHE A 63 -5.43 10.88 4.48
N GLN A 64 -6.38 11.79 4.59
CA GLN A 64 -6.13 13.09 5.20
C GLN A 64 -5.87 12.89 6.70
N ASN A 65 -4.97 13.68 7.29
CA ASN A 65 -4.76 13.68 8.73
C ASN A 65 -5.88 14.42 9.47
N THR A 66 -7.14 14.04 9.23
CA THR A 66 -8.36 14.67 9.76
C THR A 66 -8.36 14.76 11.29
N ARG A 67 -7.64 13.85 11.95
CA ARG A 67 -7.54 13.76 13.40
C ARG A 67 -6.35 14.50 14.00
N ASN A 68 -5.56 15.20 13.18
CA ASN A 68 -4.32 15.88 13.58
C ASN A 68 -3.39 14.97 14.41
N VAL A 69 -3.22 13.73 13.96
CA VAL A 69 -2.31 12.77 14.59
C VAL A 69 -0.87 13.21 14.35
N ASP A 70 -0.04 13.07 15.36
CA ASP A 70 1.42 13.17 15.22
C ASP A 70 1.93 11.97 14.39
N LEU A 71 2.11 12.21 13.08
CA LEU A 71 2.47 11.17 12.11
C LEU A 71 3.88 10.63 12.33
N GLU A 72 4.81 11.48 12.77
CA GLU A 72 6.19 11.07 13.07
C GLU A 72 6.22 10.11 14.25
N LYS A 73 5.55 10.47 15.35
CA LYS A 73 5.45 9.61 16.53
C LYS A 73 4.68 8.32 16.24
N LEU A 74 3.62 8.38 15.42
CA LEU A 74 2.90 7.20 14.98
C LEU A 74 3.83 6.24 14.23
N ASN A 75 4.56 6.74 13.23
CA ASN A 75 5.51 5.93 12.45
C ASN A 75 6.64 5.36 13.31
N ALA A 76 7.21 6.15 14.21
CA ALA A 76 8.22 5.69 15.16
C ALA A 76 7.68 4.54 16.04
N THR A 77 6.44 4.65 16.51
CA THR A 77 5.78 3.63 17.32
C THR A 77 5.52 2.36 16.52
N LEU A 78 4.99 2.48 15.30
CA LEU A 78 4.74 1.35 14.39
C LEU A 78 6.03 0.59 14.07
N LYS A 79 7.12 1.31 13.80
CA LYS A 79 8.42 0.72 13.50
C LYS A 79 9.00 -0.01 14.70
N ALA A 80 9.02 0.63 15.87
CA ALA A 80 9.64 0.09 17.07
C ALA A 80 8.87 -1.09 17.68
N ARG A 81 7.54 -1.09 17.59
CA ARG A 81 6.69 -2.11 18.26
C ARG A 81 6.16 -3.19 17.32
N HIS A 82 6.05 -2.90 16.03
CA HIS A 82 5.35 -3.77 15.08
C HIS A 82 6.12 -4.02 13.79
N SER A 83 7.32 -3.43 13.61
CA SER A 83 8.09 -3.51 12.35
C SER A 83 7.28 -3.04 11.13
N LEU A 84 6.39 -2.07 11.34
CA LEU A 84 5.55 -1.48 10.29
C LEU A 84 5.99 -0.05 10.00
N ILE A 85 5.85 0.36 8.74
CA ILE A 85 6.08 1.73 8.28
C ILE A 85 4.90 2.12 7.40
N ILE A 86 4.37 3.32 7.60
CA ILE A 86 3.42 3.95 6.70
C ILE A 86 4.04 5.21 6.11
N ASP A 87 3.74 5.50 4.86
CA ASP A 87 4.21 6.73 4.23
C ASP A 87 3.47 7.94 4.82
N GLY A 88 4.20 9.03 5.10
CA GLY A 88 3.64 10.26 5.66
C GLY A 88 3.01 11.21 4.63
N GLY A 89 3.05 10.85 3.35
CA GLY A 89 2.79 11.74 2.23
C GLY A 89 4.05 12.49 1.78
N TYR A 90 4.02 12.97 0.54
CA TYR A 90 5.03 13.85 -0.03
C TYR A 90 4.38 15.19 -0.38
N GLY A 91 4.93 16.30 0.12
CA GLY A 91 4.43 17.66 -0.08
C GLY A 91 5.25 18.67 0.68
#